data_AF-A0A957V4M0-F1
#
_entry.id   AF-A0A957V4M0-F1
#
_cell.length_a   1.000
_cell.length_b   1.000
_cell.length_c   1.000
_cell.angle_alpha   90.00
_cell.angle_beta   90.00
_cell.angle_gamma   90.00
#
_symmetry.space_group_name_H-M   'P 1'
#
loop_
_entity.id
_entity.type
_entity.pdbx_description
1 polymer ?
#
loop_
_entity_poly.entity_id
_entity_poly.type
_entity_poly.pdbx_seq_one_letter_code
_entity_poly.pdbx_strand_id
1 'polypeptide(L)'
;MFKTTRRGFMVGCSSAIAAWAGGLSFTAFGSAEAEPNQDILLVVFLRGGMDGINVVPPIAGDDRGIYESKRPRIAVPASGTNGALALDDRFGLHPGAAALHGLYQQKLLAFVHAAGLTSDTRSHFDAMQYMELGTPDNKSSTKGWLTRHLETAPGLPAQVIMPAVAVGNLQPTSLMGSQESIGM
;
A
#
# COMPACT_ATOMS: atom_id res chain seq x y z
N MET A 1 43.27 -11.47 -32.52
CA MET A 1 42.13 -12.33 -32.11
C MET A 1 42.33 -12.70 -30.65
N PHE A 2 41.61 -12.07 -29.72
CA PHE A 2 41.77 -12.33 -28.29
C PHE A 2 41.26 -13.75 -27.96
N LYS A 3 42.14 -14.62 -27.46
CA LYS A 3 41.76 -15.96 -27.00
C LYS A 3 41.23 -15.85 -25.57
N THR A 4 39.91 -15.85 -25.42
CA THR A 4 39.28 -15.87 -24.10
C THR A 4 39.50 -17.23 -23.44
N THR A 5 40.20 -17.26 -22.32
CA THR A 5 40.41 -18.50 -21.55
C THR A 5 39.20 -18.76 -20.65
N ARG A 6 38.92 -20.03 -20.32
CA ARG A 6 37.82 -20.39 -19.38
C ARG A 6 37.91 -19.63 -18.05
N ARG A 7 39.13 -19.43 -17.55
CA ARG A 7 39.40 -18.62 -16.35
C ARG A 7 39.07 -17.14 -16.56
N GLY A 8 39.46 -16.55 -17.70
CA GLY A 8 39.12 -15.17 -18.03
C GLY A 8 37.61 -14.97 -18.18
N PHE A 9 36.90 -15.95 -18.75
CA PHE A 9 35.44 -15.94 -18.84
C PHE A 9 34.79 -16.01 -17.45
N MET A 10 35.20 -16.95 -16.58
CA MET A 10 34.66 -17.03 -15.22
C MET A 10 34.95 -15.79 -14.39
N VAL A 11 36.16 -15.22 -14.47
CA VAL A 11 36.50 -13.96 -13.79
C VAL A 11 35.68 -12.80 -14.33
N GLY A 12 35.42 -12.75 -15.64
CA GLY A 12 34.52 -11.76 -16.26
C GLY A 12 33.07 -11.89 -15.79
N CYS A 13 32.53 -13.12 -15.70
CA CYS A 13 31.19 -13.35 -15.18
C CYS A 13 31.09 -13.03 -13.68
N SER A 14 32.09 -13.42 -12.87
CA SER A 14 32.10 -13.14 -11.43
C SER A 14 32.23 -11.65 -11.13
N SER A 15 33.00 -10.89 -11.92
CA SER A 15 33.10 -9.44 -11.79
C SER A 15 31.81 -8.73 -12.20
N ALA A 16 31.11 -9.21 -13.22
CA ALA A 16 29.78 -8.73 -13.57
C ALA A 16 28.76 -9.00 -12.43
N ILE A 17 28.76 -10.20 -11.85
CA ILE A 17 27.89 -10.54 -10.72
C ILE A 17 28.25 -9.72 -9.47
N ALA A 18 29.54 -9.52 -9.18
CA ALA A 18 29.98 -8.71 -8.05
C ALA A 18 29.63 -7.22 -8.21
N ALA A 19 29.70 -6.69 -9.44
CA ALA A 19 29.24 -5.33 -9.75
C ALA A 19 27.72 -5.19 -9.55
N TRP A 20 26.95 -6.23 -9.85
CA TRP A 20 25.51 -6.27 -9.56
C TRP A 20 25.22 -6.45 -8.06
N ALA A 21 26.04 -7.20 -7.33
CA ALA A 21 25.90 -7.37 -5.88
C ALA A 21 26.10 -6.04 -5.12
N GLY A 22 27.00 -5.16 -5.61
CA GLY A 22 27.15 -3.79 -5.09
C GLY A 22 26.00 -2.84 -5.48
N GLY A 23 25.23 -3.17 -6.53
CA GLY A 23 24.06 -2.40 -6.98
C GLY A 23 22.76 -2.73 -6.24
N LEU A 24 22.74 -3.78 -5.40
CA LEU A 24 21.57 -4.13 -4.58
C LEU A 24 21.32 -3.16 -3.42
N SER A 25 22.29 -2.30 -3.09
CA SER A 25 22.15 -1.25 -2.08
C SER A 25 21.22 -0.10 -2.48
N PHE A 26 20.71 -0.10 -3.73
CA PHE A 26 19.73 0.88 -4.22
C PHE A 26 18.33 0.29 -4.39
N THR A 27 18.07 -0.88 -3.78
CA THR A 27 16.69 -1.32 -3.56
C THR A 27 15.98 -0.23 -2.76
N ALA A 28 14.73 0.08 -3.12
CA ALA A 28 13.92 1.17 -2.57
C ALA A 28 13.54 1.00 -1.08
N PHE A 29 14.37 0.33 -0.29
CA PHE A 29 14.43 0.48 1.14
C PHE A 29 15.44 1.58 1.42
N GLY A 30 14.95 2.73 1.88
CA GLY A 30 15.74 3.97 2.02
C GLY A 30 17.15 3.72 2.53
N SER A 31 18.13 4.28 1.81
CA SER A 31 19.52 4.24 2.23
C SER A 31 19.65 4.93 3.60
N ALA A 32 20.41 4.33 4.52
CA ALA A 32 20.78 4.96 5.79
C ALA A 32 21.85 6.05 5.55
N GLU A 33 21.58 7.02 4.67
CA GLU A 33 22.42 8.19 4.48
C GLU A 33 22.10 9.27 5.51
N ALA A 34 23.07 10.14 5.80
CA ALA A 34 23.00 11.14 6.85
C ALA A 34 21.95 12.24 6.59
N GLU A 35 21.50 12.42 5.34
CA GLU A 35 20.46 13.37 4.94
C GLU A 35 19.50 12.69 3.94
N PRO A 36 18.58 11.83 4.40
CA PRO A 36 17.65 11.15 3.53
C PRO A 36 16.51 12.12 3.19
N ASN A 37 16.60 12.81 2.05
CA ASN A 37 15.41 13.39 1.44
C ASN A 37 14.62 12.28 0.73
N GLN A 38 14.09 11.33 1.51
CA GLN A 38 13.44 10.13 0.99
C GLN A 38 12.09 9.95 1.68
N ASP A 39 11.13 10.78 1.28
CA ASP A 39 9.72 10.49 1.54
C ASP A 39 9.36 9.19 0.82
N ILE A 40 9.28 8.09 1.56
CA ILE A 40 8.89 6.78 1.04
C ILE A 40 7.38 6.62 1.21
N LEU A 41 6.68 6.44 0.10
CA LEU A 41 5.27 6.07 0.11
C LEU A 41 5.11 4.56 0.08
N LEU A 42 4.62 3.98 1.18
CA LEU A 42 4.21 2.57 1.21
C LEU A 42 2.69 2.45 1.00
N VAL A 43 2.29 1.85 -0.13
CA VAL A 43 0.88 1.58 -0.43
C VAL A 43 0.57 0.11 -0.19
N VAL A 44 -0.20 -0.19 0.86
CA VAL A 44 -0.70 -1.53 1.15
C VAL A 44 -2.15 -1.64 0.70
N PHE A 45 -2.39 -2.40 -0.38
CA PHE A 45 -3.74 -2.63 -0.90
C PHE A 45 -4.27 -4.00 -0.49
N LEU A 46 -5.20 -4.03 0.46
CA LEU A 46 -5.79 -5.26 1.00
C LEU A 46 -6.89 -5.79 0.07
N ARG A 47 -6.49 -6.64 -0.89
CA ARG A 47 -7.43 -7.35 -1.77
C ARG A 47 -8.26 -8.36 -0.98
N GLY A 48 -9.52 -8.52 -1.38
CA GLY A 48 -10.48 -9.44 -0.74
C GLY A 48 -11.58 -8.75 0.08
N GLY A 49 -11.45 -7.44 0.30
CA GLY A 49 -12.47 -6.62 0.96
C GLY A 49 -12.31 -6.59 2.47
N MET A 50 -12.19 -5.38 3.00
CA MET A 50 -12.17 -5.10 4.43
C MET A 50 -13.46 -4.39 4.81
N ASP A 51 -14.13 -4.87 5.85
CA ASP A 51 -15.31 -4.21 6.40
C ASP A 51 -14.88 -3.02 7.28
N GLY A 52 -14.65 -1.86 6.65
CA GLY A 52 -14.14 -0.67 7.32
C GLY A 52 -15.02 -0.18 8.49
N ILE A 53 -16.34 -0.42 8.42
CA ILE A 53 -17.27 -0.07 9.50
C ILE A 53 -17.05 -0.98 10.72
N ASN A 54 -16.69 -2.26 10.53
CA ASN A 54 -16.32 -3.13 11.64
C ASN A 54 -14.88 -2.92 12.11
N VAL A 55 -13.98 -2.40 11.26
CA VAL A 55 -12.61 -2.04 11.71
C VAL A 55 -12.64 -0.85 12.64
N VAL A 56 -13.40 0.20 12.29
CA VAL A 56 -13.55 1.39 13.12
C VAL A 56 -15.03 1.65 13.42
N PRO A 57 -15.66 0.86 14.32
CA PRO A 57 -17.09 0.98 14.61
C PRO A 57 -17.40 2.20 15.47
N PRO A 58 -18.60 2.78 15.33
CA PRO A 58 -19.11 3.72 16.32
C PRO A 58 -19.33 2.98 17.65
N ILE A 59 -18.95 3.63 18.75
CA ILE A 59 -19.10 3.12 20.12
C ILE A 59 -20.09 3.95 20.94
N ALA A 60 -20.51 5.12 20.44
CA ALA A 60 -21.46 6.02 21.09
C ALA A 60 -22.34 6.78 20.08
N GLY A 61 -23.38 7.46 20.57
CA GLY A 61 -24.29 8.29 19.78
C GLY A 61 -25.30 7.51 18.94
N ASP A 62 -26.07 8.21 18.11
CA ASP A 62 -27.13 7.62 17.27
C ASP A 62 -26.58 6.60 16.26
N ASP A 63 -25.38 6.86 15.75
CA ASP A 63 -24.68 5.97 14.81
C ASP A 63 -24.42 4.59 15.42
N ARG A 64 -24.24 4.49 16.75
CA ARG A 64 -24.11 3.21 17.44
C ARG A 64 -25.37 2.36 17.33
N GLY A 65 -26.53 2.95 17.57
CA GLY A 65 -27.81 2.25 17.48
C GLY A 65 -28.11 1.80 16.04
N ILE A 66 -27.79 2.66 15.06
CA ILE A 66 -27.91 2.31 13.63
C ILE A 66 -26.96 1.15 13.29
N TYR A 67 -25.70 1.23 13.70
CA TYR A 67 -24.70 0.18 13.50
C TYR A 67 -25.16 -1.18 14.04
N GLU A 68 -25.61 -1.24 15.30
CA GLU A 68 -26.10 -2.46 15.92
C GLU A 68 -27.35 -3.02 15.24
N SER A 69 -28.32 -2.16 14.90
CA SER A 69 -29.55 -2.57 14.22
C SER A 69 -29.31 -3.15 12.82
N LYS A 70 -28.32 -2.61 12.09
CA LYS A 70 -27.94 -3.07 10.75
C LYS A 70 -27.00 -4.28 10.78
N ARG A 71 -26.36 -4.57 11.92
CA ARG A 71 -25.34 -5.62 12.08
C ARG A 71 -25.60 -6.54 13.27
N PRO A 72 -26.83 -7.09 13.44
CA PRO A 72 -27.23 -7.79 14.66
C PRO A 72 -26.40 -9.02 15.01
N ARG A 73 -25.68 -9.60 14.03
CA ARG A 73 -24.86 -10.81 14.21
C ARG A 73 -23.35 -10.55 14.24
N ILE A 74 -22.92 -9.37 13.82
CA ILE A 74 -21.49 -9.06 13.59
C ILE A 74 -21.06 -7.72 14.20
N ALA A 75 -21.94 -7.05 14.96
CA ALA A 75 -21.62 -5.82 15.64
C ALA A 75 -20.54 -6.05 16.70
N VAL A 76 -19.49 -5.23 16.66
CA VAL A 76 -18.45 -5.21 17.68
C VAL A 76 -19.03 -4.59 18.95
N PRO A 77 -18.93 -5.25 20.13
CA PRO A 77 -19.38 -4.66 21.39
C PRO A 77 -18.66 -3.32 21.68
N ALA A 78 -19.36 -2.35 22.29
CA ALA A 78 -18.73 -1.07 22.65
C ALA A 78 -17.75 -1.18 23.82
N SER A 79 -17.90 -2.20 24.68
CA SER A 79 -17.05 -2.43 25.86
C SER A 79 -16.99 -3.92 26.23
N GLY A 80 -16.17 -4.25 27.23
CA GLY A 80 -15.95 -5.63 27.71
C GLY A 80 -14.75 -6.30 27.04
N THR A 81 -14.57 -7.60 27.30
CA THR A 81 -13.37 -8.37 26.90
C THR A 81 -13.13 -8.40 25.38
N ASN A 82 -14.21 -8.36 24.58
CA ASN A 82 -14.16 -8.30 23.11
C ASN A 82 -14.70 -6.96 22.59
N GLY A 83 -14.68 -5.92 23.43
CA GLY A 83 -15.12 -4.60 23.07
C GLY A 83 -14.16 -3.90 22.11
N ALA A 84 -14.68 -2.92 21.38
CA ALA A 84 -13.86 -2.01 20.60
C ALA A 84 -12.92 -1.22 21.53
N LEU A 85 -11.68 -1.03 21.10
CA LEU A 85 -10.69 -0.22 21.79
C LEU A 85 -10.96 1.25 21.46
N ALA A 86 -11.28 2.08 22.44
CA ALA A 86 -11.62 3.48 22.20
C ALA A 86 -10.49 4.20 21.43
N LEU A 87 -10.85 4.85 20.33
CA LEU A 87 -9.97 5.79 19.60
C LEU A 87 -10.25 7.20 20.11
N ASP A 88 -11.52 7.55 20.21
CA ASP A 88 -12.05 8.78 20.79
C ASP A 88 -13.41 8.52 21.47
N ASP A 89 -14.17 9.58 21.76
CA ASP A 89 -15.49 9.49 22.42
C ASP A 89 -16.61 8.95 21.52
N ARG A 90 -16.34 8.70 20.22
CA ARG A 90 -17.34 8.31 19.21
C ARG A 90 -17.01 7.00 18.53
N PHE A 91 -15.75 6.75 18.23
CA PHE A 91 -15.25 5.60 17.48
C PHE A 91 -14.32 4.74 18.33
N GLY A 92 -14.40 3.43 18.08
CA GLY A 92 -13.46 2.45 18.59
C GLY A 92 -12.76 1.72 17.45
N LEU A 93 -11.75 0.95 17.80
CA LEU A 93 -11.01 0.07 16.91
C LEU A 93 -11.37 -1.38 17.23
N HIS A 94 -11.60 -2.19 16.21
CA HIS A 94 -11.87 -3.62 16.38
C HIS A 94 -10.77 -4.28 17.23
N PRO A 95 -11.10 -5.14 18.22
CA PRO A 95 -10.09 -5.77 19.08
C PRO A 95 -9.06 -6.60 18.30
N GLY A 96 -9.47 -7.23 17.19
CA GLY A 96 -8.56 -7.91 16.24
C GLY A 96 -7.52 -7.01 15.57
N ALA A 97 -7.68 -5.68 15.63
CA ALA A 97 -6.73 -4.69 15.12
C ALA A 97 -5.93 -4.01 16.25
N ALA A 98 -5.88 -4.59 17.45
CA ALA A 98 -5.23 -4.00 18.64
C ALA A 98 -3.78 -3.54 18.39
N ALA A 99 -3.03 -4.20 17.51
CA ALA A 99 -1.67 -3.81 17.16
C ALA A 99 -1.58 -2.39 16.55
N LEU A 100 -2.65 -1.90 15.94
CA LEU A 100 -2.73 -0.55 15.36
C LEU A 100 -3.11 0.52 16.38
N HIS A 101 -3.68 0.13 17.53
CA HIS A 101 -4.15 1.07 18.55
C HIS A 101 -3.02 1.95 19.09
N GLY A 102 -1.85 1.34 19.37
CA GLY A 102 -0.67 2.06 19.85
C GLY A 102 -0.16 3.11 18.87
N LEU A 103 -0.23 2.84 17.56
CA LEU A 103 0.18 3.79 16.52
C LEU A 103 -0.78 4.98 16.46
N TYR A 104 -2.09 4.70 16.58
CA TYR A 104 -3.10 5.76 16.64
C TYR A 104 -2.91 6.66 17.86
N GLN A 105 -2.70 6.10 19.04
CA GLN A 105 -2.46 6.87 20.27
C GLN A 105 -1.22 7.75 20.18
N GLN A 106 -0.18 7.28 19.48
CA GLN A 106 1.04 8.04 19.20
C GLN A 106 0.88 9.09 18.08
N LYS A 107 -0.31 9.20 17.47
CA LYS A 107 -0.59 10.07 16.31
C LYS A 107 0.25 9.73 15.07
N LEU A 108 0.66 8.47 14.94
CA LEU A 108 1.38 7.92 13.78
C LEU A 108 0.45 7.23 12.78
N LEU A 109 -0.83 7.04 13.15
CA LEU A 109 -1.86 6.44 12.32
C LEU A 109 -3.13 7.29 12.39
N ALA A 110 -3.77 7.48 11.24
CA ALA A 110 -5.08 8.09 11.14
C ALA A 110 -6.04 7.16 10.37
N PHE A 111 -7.31 7.15 10.80
CA PHE A 111 -8.39 6.52 10.07
C PHE A 111 -9.21 7.61 9.39
N VAL A 112 -9.45 7.47 8.09
CA VAL A 112 -10.27 8.41 7.31
C VAL A 112 -11.58 7.73 6.96
N HIS A 113 -12.65 8.18 7.61
CA HIS A 113 -14.00 7.71 7.33
C HIS A 113 -14.59 8.39 6.08
N ALA A 114 -15.61 7.75 5.50
CA ALA A 114 -16.30 8.24 4.31
C ALA A 114 -15.37 8.55 3.11
N ALA A 115 -14.20 7.90 3.06
CA ALA A 115 -13.31 7.89 1.91
C ALA A 115 -13.59 6.65 1.07
N GLY A 116 -13.93 6.84 -0.20
CA GLY A 116 -14.28 5.75 -1.09
C GLY A 116 -14.52 6.22 -2.53
N LEU A 117 -14.96 5.30 -3.37
CA LEU A 117 -15.34 5.60 -4.74
C LEU A 117 -16.64 6.39 -4.78
N THR A 118 -16.76 7.32 -5.74
CA THR A 118 -18.03 7.96 -6.09
C THR A 118 -18.95 7.06 -6.92
N SER A 119 -18.41 5.94 -7.42
CA SER A 119 -19.12 4.92 -8.19
C SER A 119 -19.96 4.03 -7.26
N ASP A 120 -21.22 3.77 -7.62
CA ASP A 120 -22.12 2.85 -6.90
C ASP A 120 -21.96 1.39 -7.36
N THR A 121 -20.77 1.02 -7.84
CA THR A 121 -20.51 -0.35 -8.29
C THR A 121 -20.61 -1.34 -7.14
N ARG A 122 -21.34 -2.44 -7.38
CA ARG A 122 -21.45 -3.57 -6.45
C ARG A 122 -20.48 -4.72 -6.80
N SER A 123 -19.66 -4.54 -7.83
CA SER A 123 -18.63 -5.51 -8.21
C SER A 123 -17.35 -5.21 -7.44
N HIS A 124 -16.91 -6.18 -6.64
CA HIS A 124 -15.65 -6.09 -5.91
C HIS A 124 -14.44 -5.94 -6.85
N PHE A 125 -14.47 -6.64 -8.00
CA PHE A 125 -13.42 -6.54 -9.02
C PHE A 125 -13.36 -5.14 -9.63
N ASP A 126 -14.53 -4.54 -9.90
CA ASP A 126 -14.62 -3.21 -10.49
C ASP A 126 -14.14 -2.16 -9.50
N ALA A 127 -14.58 -2.25 -8.24
CA ALA A 127 -14.17 -1.34 -7.19
C ALA A 127 -12.65 -1.39 -6.97
N MET A 128 -12.06 -2.58 -6.91
CA MET A 128 -10.61 -2.74 -6.81
C MET A 128 -9.90 -2.11 -8.01
N GLN A 129 -10.39 -2.37 -9.22
CA GLN A 129 -9.78 -1.84 -10.43
C GLN A 129 -9.89 -0.31 -10.50
N TYR A 130 -11.01 0.29 -10.11
CA TYR A 130 -11.16 1.75 -10.03
C TYR A 130 -10.23 2.39 -9.01
N MET A 131 -10.07 1.77 -7.83
CA MET A 131 -9.13 2.27 -6.82
C MET A 131 -7.68 2.17 -7.30
N GLU A 132 -7.30 1.07 -7.96
CA GLU A 132 -5.95 0.91 -8.50
C GLU A 132 -5.68 1.79 -9.74
N LEU A 133 -6.67 2.03 -10.60
CA LEU A 133 -6.51 2.94 -11.73
C LEU A 133 -6.62 4.41 -11.31
N GLY A 134 -7.33 4.72 -10.23
CA GLY A 134 -7.67 6.10 -9.84
C GLY A 134 -8.63 6.78 -10.81
N THR A 135 -9.50 6.01 -11.48
CA THR A 135 -10.46 6.50 -12.48
C THR A 135 -11.82 5.83 -12.26
N PRO A 136 -12.64 6.35 -11.32
CA PRO A 136 -13.98 5.82 -11.07
C PRO A 136 -14.81 5.75 -12.35
N ASP A 137 -15.54 4.66 -12.54
CA ASP A 137 -16.40 4.39 -13.71
C ASP A 137 -15.69 4.32 -15.08
N ASN A 138 -14.35 4.36 -15.10
CA ASN A 138 -13.57 4.24 -16.33
C ASN A 138 -12.43 3.23 -16.17
N LYS A 139 -12.54 2.11 -16.89
CA LYS A 139 -11.52 1.05 -16.94
C LYS A 139 -10.59 1.12 -18.14
N SER A 140 -10.78 2.10 -19.03
CA SER A 140 -10.00 2.21 -20.27
C SER A 140 -8.62 2.86 -20.07
N SER A 141 -8.32 3.34 -18.86
CA SER A 141 -6.99 3.87 -18.54
C SER A 141 -5.94 2.77 -18.72
N THR A 142 -4.97 3.04 -19.59
CA THR A 142 -3.83 2.15 -19.85
C THR A 142 -2.71 2.30 -18.81
N LYS A 143 -2.84 3.28 -17.90
CA LYS A 143 -1.89 3.54 -16.81
C LYS A 143 -2.59 3.53 -15.45
N GLY A 144 -1.93 2.95 -14.44
CA GLY A 144 -2.37 3.01 -13.04
C GLY A 144 -2.11 4.37 -12.39
N TRP A 145 -2.72 4.64 -11.24
CA TRP A 145 -2.56 5.96 -10.60
C TRP A 145 -1.14 6.21 -10.08
N LEU A 146 -0.44 5.18 -9.59
CA LEU A 146 0.96 5.32 -9.16
C LEU A 146 1.87 5.58 -10.36
N THR A 147 1.64 4.91 -11.49
CA THR A 147 2.36 5.21 -12.74
C THR A 147 2.22 6.68 -13.11
N ARG A 148 1.00 7.21 -13.15
CA ARG A 148 0.76 8.62 -13.48
C ARG A 148 1.35 9.58 -12.44
N HIS A 149 1.33 9.20 -11.17
CA HIS A 149 1.97 9.97 -10.11
C HIS A 149 3.48 10.07 -10.34
N LEU A 150 4.18 8.97 -10.58
CA LEU A 150 5.62 8.97 -10.82
C LEU A 150 6.00 9.76 -12.08
N GLU A 151 5.19 9.71 -13.13
CA GLU A 151 5.41 10.49 -14.36
C GLU A 151 5.28 12.01 -14.16
N THR A 152 4.59 12.45 -13.10
CA THR A 152 4.26 13.87 -12.87
C THR A 152 4.80 14.44 -11.56
N ALA A 153 5.35 13.59 -10.69
CA ALA A 153 5.81 13.98 -9.36
C ALA A 153 7.01 14.94 -9.47
N PRO A 154 6.93 16.15 -8.88
CA PRO A 154 8.08 17.03 -8.79
C PRO A 154 9.09 16.49 -7.78
N GLY A 155 10.39 16.73 -8.02
CA GLY A 155 11.43 16.42 -7.04
C GLY A 155 11.88 14.95 -6.98
N LEU A 156 11.49 14.12 -7.96
CA LEU A 156 12.13 12.81 -8.13
C LEU A 156 13.63 13.01 -8.44
N PRO A 157 14.54 12.26 -7.79
CA PRO A 157 15.97 12.35 -8.09
C PRO A 157 16.23 12.12 -9.58
N ALA A 158 17.14 12.89 -10.18
CA ALA A 158 17.45 12.79 -11.61
C ALA A 158 17.98 11.41 -12.04
N GLN A 159 18.37 10.56 -11.07
CA GLN A 159 18.86 9.21 -11.26
C GLN A 159 18.28 8.30 -10.16
N VAL A 160 17.08 7.76 -10.37
CA VAL A 160 16.56 6.67 -9.55
C VAL A 160 16.62 5.39 -10.38
N ILE A 161 17.42 4.42 -9.95
CA ILE A 161 17.59 3.14 -10.66
C ILE A 161 16.30 2.30 -10.57
N MET A 162 15.54 2.44 -9.48
CA MET A 162 14.27 1.74 -9.22
C MET A 162 13.25 2.64 -8.49
N PRO A 163 12.46 3.46 -9.21
CA PRO A 163 11.53 4.41 -8.61
C PRO A 163 10.27 3.75 -8.03
N ALA A 164 9.98 2.50 -8.39
CA ALA A 164 8.90 1.72 -7.79
C ALA A 164 9.23 0.23 -7.70
N VAL A 165 8.87 -0.39 -6.59
CA VAL A 165 8.93 -1.84 -6.39
C VAL A 165 7.55 -2.33 -5.97
N ALA A 166 7.06 -3.36 -6.65
CA ALA A 166 5.87 -4.08 -6.26
C ALA A 166 6.25 -5.46 -5.71
N VAL A 167 5.67 -5.82 -4.56
CA VAL A 167 5.85 -7.14 -3.95
C VAL A 167 4.55 -7.92 -4.11
N GLY A 168 4.59 -9.00 -4.88
CA GLY A 168 3.48 -9.89 -5.18
C GLY A 168 3.62 -10.59 -6.54
N ASN A 169 2.91 -11.71 -6.71
CA ASN A 169 3.00 -12.57 -7.90
C ASN A 169 2.68 -11.88 -9.24
N LEU A 170 1.99 -10.74 -9.23
CA LEU A 170 1.64 -9.95 -10.41
C LEU A 170 1.86 -8.48 -10.11
N GLN A 171 2.31 -7.73 -11.13
CA GLN A 171 2.37 -6.27 -11.05
C GLN A 171 0.97 -5.71 -10.73
N PRO A 172 0.82 -4.85 -9.71
CA PRO A 172 -0.46 -4.29 -9.35
C PRO A 172 -0.97 -3.34 -10.43
N THR A 173 -2.29 -3.25 -10.59
CA THR A 173 -2.92 -2.37 -11.59
C THR A 173 -2.55 -0.91 -11.34
N SER A 174 -2.23 -0.53 -10.10
CA SER A 174 -1.76 0.81 -9.76
C SER A 174 -0.45 1.21 -10.43
N LEU A 175 0.40 0.25 -10.79
CA LEU A 175 1.65 0.44 -11.53
C LEU A 175 1.55 0.02 -13.00
N MET A 176 0.35 -0.28 -13.51
CA MET A 176 0.15 -0.62 -14.91
C MET A 176 0.71 0.47 -15.82
N GLY A 177 1.41 0.06 -16.88
CA GLY A 177 2.03 0.96 -17.86
C GLY A 177 3.34 1.60 -17.40
N SER A 178 3.82 1.34 -16.17
CA SER A 178 5.14 1.78 -15.74
C SER A 178 6.24 0.94 -16.40
N GLN A 179 7.24 1.60 -16.96
CA GLN A 179 8.46 0.96 -17.49
C GLN A 179 9.58 0.87 -16.44
N GLU A 180 9.37 1.48 -15.27
CA GLU A 180 10.38 1.65 -14.23
C GLU A 180 10.00 0.93 -12.92
N SER A 181 9.04 0.00 -12.99
CA SER A 181 8.62 -0.80 -11.84
C SER A 181 8.97 -2.27 -12.04
N ILE A 182 9.47 -2.91 -10.98
CA ILE A 182 9.71 -4.35 -10.95
C ILE A 182 8.65 -4.99 -10.04
N GLY A 183 8.01 -6.06 -10.53
CA GLY A 183 7.23 -6.97 -9.70
C GLY A 183 8.11 -8.13 -9.23
N MET A 184 8.14 -8.38 -7.91
CA MET A 184 8.81 -9.53 -7.29
C MET A 184 7.81 -10.43 -6.58
#